data_AF-A0A920SAT8-F1
#
_entry.id   AF-A0A920SAT8-F1
#
_cell.length_a   1.000
_cell.length_b   1.000
_cell.length_c   1.000
_cell.angle_alpha   90.00
_cell.angle_beta   90.00
_cell.angle_gamma   90.00
#
_symmetry.space_group_name_H-M   'P 1'
#
loop_
_entity.id
_entity.type
_entity.pdbx_description
1 polymer ?
#
loop_
_entity_poly.entity_id
_entity_poly.type
_entity_poly.pdbx_seq_one_letter_code
_entity_poly.pdbx_strand_id
1 'polypeptide(L)' 'MSHRSGETEDTTIADLAVAWDVRQIKTGAPARSERVAKYNRLLRIETELGSEALYAGRRAFDFLGRAWETYGSEIGTVTE' A
#
# COMPACT_ATOMS: atom_id res chain seq x y z
N MET A 1 3.95 -3.82 1.17
CA MET A 1 5.13 -3.86 2.08
C MET A 1 4.70 -3.86 3.55
N SER A 2 5.42 -4.48 4.50
CA SER A 2 4.95 -4.59 5.90
C SER A 2 6.02 -4.55 6.99
N HIS A 3 5.64 -4.07 8.18
CA HIS A 3 6.42 -4.14 9.44
C HIS A 3 6.42 -5.51 10.13
N ARG A 4 7.32 -5.67 11.11
CA ARG A 4 7.50 -6.79 12.06
C ARG A 4 7.22 -6.34 13.51
N SER A 5 7.30 -7.26 14.48
CA SER A 5 6.92 -7.00 15.88
C SER A 5 7.99 -6.26 16.69
N GLY A 6 9.25 -6.28 16.25
CA GLY A 6 10.38 -5.54 16.83
C GLY A 6 10.94 -4.51 15.86
N GLU A 7 10.13 -3.50 15.54
CA GLU A 7 10.52 -2.43 14.60
C GLU A 7 11.30 -1.31 15.28
N THR A 8 12.18 -0.68 14.53
CA THR A 8 12.94 0.51 14.92
C THR A 8 12.37 1.73 14.22
N GLU A 9 12.94 2.92 14.38
CA GLU A 9 12.50 4.12 13.66
C GLU A 9 12.93 4.15 12.18
N ASP A 10 13.72 3.18 11.69
CA ASP A 10 14.16 3.08 10.28
C ASP A 10 13.00 3.17 9.29
N THR A 11 13.05 4.07 8.31
CA THR A 11 11.92 4.31 7.40
C THR A 11 12.09 3.67 6.02
N THR A 12 13.06 2.79 5.85
CA THR A 12 13.44 2.22 4.53
C THR A 12 12.24 1.59 3.82
N ILE A 13 11.32 0.97 4.56
CA ILE A 13 10.13 0.37 3.96
C ILE A 13 9.12 1.37 3.39
N ALA A 14 9.14 2.64 3.83
CA ALA A 14 8.30 3.68 3.25
C ALA A 14 8.86 4.11 1.89
N ASP A 15 10.16 4.34 1.82
CA ASP A 15 10.87 4.67 0.58
C ASP A 15 10.73 3.55 -0.47
N LEU A 16 10.97 2.29 -0.07
CA LEU A 16 10.81 1.14 -0.97
C LEU A 16 9.37 0.97 -1.47
N ALA A 17 8.37 1.25 -0.63
CA ALA A 17 6.97 1.15 -1.06
C ALA A 17 6.63 2.14 -2.18
N VAL A 18 7.17 3.36 -2.11
CA VAL A 18 6.96 4.36 -3.16
C VAL A 18 7.81 4.05 -4.39
N ALA A 19 9.10 3.72 -4.21
CA ALA A 19 10.03 3.45 -5.31
C ALA A 19 9.60 2.27 -6.21
N TRP A 20 8.96 1.26 -5.63
CA TRP A 20 8.45 0.08 -6.36
C TRP A 20 6.99 0.20 -6.81
N ASP A 21 6.34 1.35 -6.59
CA ASP A 21 4.89 1.53 -6.83
C ASP A 21 4.06 0.34 -6.32
N VAL A 22 4.30 -0.10 -5.08
CA VAL A 22 3.59 -1.27 -4.52
C VAL A 22 2.14 -0.93 -4.15
N ARG A 23 1.78 0.37 -4.16
CA ARG A 23 0.44 0.95 -3.90
C ARG A 23 -0.18 0.65 -2.53
N GLN A 24 0.44 -0.21 -1.73
CA GLN A 24 -0.04 -0.63 -0.40
C GLN A 24 1.11 -0.86 0.59
N ILE A 25 0.98 -0.25 1.76
CA ILE A 25 1.91 -0.42 2.87
C ILE A 25 1.13 -0.71 4.16
N LYS A 26 1.59 -1.70 4.92
CA LYS A 26 1.03 -2.08 6.23
C LYS A 26 2.09 -1.88 7.31
N THR A 27 2.08 -0.71 7.93
CA THR A 27 3.11 -0.28 8.89
C THR A 27 2.59 -0.22 10.35
N GLY A 28 1.40 -0.77 10.60
CA GLY A 28 0.75 -0.83 11.93
C GLY A 28 -0.13 0.39 12.21
N ALA A 29 -0.73 0.46 13.41
CA ALA A 29 -1.52 1.64 13.79
C ALA A 29 -0.62 2.89 13.95
N PRO A 30 -1.16 4.11 13.76
CA PRO A 30 -0.43 5.38 13.95
C PRO A 30 -0.23 5.70 15.44
N ALA A 31 0.42 4.79 16.15
CA ALA A 31 0.74 4.85 17.56
C ALA A 31 2.09 4.17 17.78
N ARG A 32 2.87 4.65 18.76
CA ARG A 32 4.29 4.32 18.98
C ARG A 32 5.22 4.91 17.91
N SER A 33 6.38 5.41 18.33
CA SER A 33 7.24 6.27 17.49
C SER A 33 7.79 5.53 16.28
N GLU A 34 8.11 4.25 16.42
CA GLU A 34 8.65 3.42 15.35
C GLU A 34 7.68 3.30 14.17
N ARG A 35 6.36 3.31 14.41
CA ARG A 35 5.33 3.24 13.35
C ARG A 35 5.06 4.62 12.77
N VAL A 36 4.92 5.62 13.63
CA VAL A 36 4.71 7.02 13.24
C VAL A 36 5.84 7.52 12.34
N ALA A 37 7.09 7.09 12.58
CA ALA A 37 8.22 7.43 11.73
C ALA A 37 7.99 7.12 10.24
N LYS A 38 7.30 6.01 9.91
CA LYS A 38 7.07 5.59 8.51
C LYS A 38 5.97 6.41 7.87
N TYR A 39 4.91 6.70 8.62
CA TYR A 39 3.88 7.63 8.17
C TYR A 39 4.47 9.03 7.92
N ASN A 40 5.31 9.53 8.82
CA ASN A 40 5.99 10.81 8.63
C ASN A 40 6.93 10.79 7.43
N ARG A 41 7.60 9.65 7.16
CA ARG A 41 8.41 9.52 5.93
C ARG A 41 7.54 9.56 4.68
N LEU A 42 6.39 8.88 4.65
CA LEU A 42 5.46 8.94 3.52
C LEU A 42 4.98 10.38 3.27
N LEU A 43 4.64 11.14 4.32
CA LEU A 43 4.25 12.55 4.19
C LEU A 43 5.39 13.42 3.64
N ARG A 44 6.65 13.14 4.03
CA ARG A 44 7.83 13.82 3.47
C ARG A 44 8.04 13.47 2.00
N ILE A 45 7.92 12.20 1.62
CA ILE A 45 8.03 11.76 0.22
C ILE A 45 6.92 12.41 -0.63
N GLU A 46 5.67 12.44 -0.13
CA GLU A 46 4.56 13.14 -0.80
C GLU A 46 4.88 14.63 -1.00
N THR A 47 5.44 15.28 0.03
CA THR A 47 5.88 16.68 -0.06
C THR A 47 7.02 16.87 -1.08
N GLU A 48 8.00 15.97 -1.10
CA GLU A 48 9.15 15.97 -2.03
C GLU A 48 8.69 15.79 -3.50
N LEU A 49 7.67 14.96 -3.75
CA LEU A 49 7.11 14.72 -5.08
C LEU A 49 6.18 15.85 -5.56
N GLY A 50 5.56 16.60 -4.64
CA GLY A 50 4.70 17.72 -4.98
C GLY A 50 3.53 17.31 -5.89
N SER A 51 3.41 17.94 -7.05
CA SER A 51 2.34 17.66 -8.02
C SER A 51 2.41 16.27 -8.65
N GLU A 52 3.58 15.62 -8.60
CA GLU A 52 3.78 14.28 -9.16
C GLU A 52 3.35 13.17 -8.19
N ALA A 53 2.99 13.52 -6.94
CA ALA A 53 2.54 12.55 -5.95
C ALA A 53 1.16 11.97 -6.34
N LEU A 54 1.06 10.64 -6.41
CA LEU A 54 -0.18 9.94 -6.72
C LEU A 54 -0.61 9.01 -5.60
N TYR A 55 -1.76 9.31 -4.99
CA TYR A 55 -2.44 8.39 -4.09
C TYR A 55 -3.32 7.41 -4.89
N ALA A 56 -3.00 6.12 -4.86
CA ALA A 56 -3.70 5.10 -5.63
C ALA A 56 -5.18 4.92 -5.21
N GLY A 57 -5.52 5.16 -3.95
CA GLY A 57 -6.87 4.98 -3.41
C GLY A 57 -7.43 3.59 -3.73
N ARG A 58 -8.66 3.51 -4.25
CA ARG A 58 -9.29 2.24 -4.65
C ARG A 58 -8.55 1.50 -5.77
N ARG A 59 -7.78 2.21 -6.61
CA ARG A 59 -7.02 1.57 -7.70
C ARG A 59 -5.91 0.65 -7.20
N ALA A 60 -5.52 0.77 -5.94
CA ALA A 60 -4.61 -0.17 -5.28
C ALA A 60 -5.15 -1.62 -5.29
N PHE A 61 -6.46 -1.81 -5.52
CA PHE A 61 -7.15 -3.10 -5.56
C PHE A 61 -7.63 -3.52 -6.96
N ASP A 62 -7.17 -2.86 -8.04
CA ASP A 62 -7.61 -3.19 -9.42
C ASP A 62 -7.40 -4.66 -9.78
N PHE A 63 -6.45 -5.33 -9.14
CA PHE A 63 -6.21 -6.76 -9.33
C PHE A 63 -7.38 -7.64 -8.86
N LEU A 64 -8.22 -7.18 -7.92
CA LEU A 64 -9.42 -7.90 -7.48
C LEU A 64 -10.51 -7.93 -8.55
N GLY A 65 -10.68 -6.85 -9.32
CA GLY A 65 -11.64 -6.82 -10.43
C GLY A 65 -11.22 -7.72 -11.59
N ARG A 66 -9.91 -7.75 -11.89
CA ARG A 66 -9.34 -8.62 -12.93
C ARG A 66 -9.47 -10.11 -12.60
N ALA A 67 -9.36 -10.47 -11.32
CA ALA A 67 -9.52 -11.87 -10.90
C ALA A 67 -10.89 -12.44 -11.30
N TRP A 68 -11.96 -11.63 -11.25
CA TRP A 68 -13.29 -12.05 -11.68
C TRP A 68 -13.44 -12.14 -13.20
N GLU A 69 -12.77 -11.28 -13.98
CA GLU A 69 -12.76 -11.42 -15.45
C GLU A 69 -11.92 -12.62 -15.92
N THR A 70 -10.77 -12.85 -15.29
CA THR A 70 -9.85 -13.93 -15.67
C THR A 70 -10.36 -15.31 -15.25
N TYR A 71 -11.00 -15.44 -14.08
CA TYR A 71 -11.44 -16.74 -13.55
C TYR A 71 -12.97 -16.90 -13.43
N GLY A 72 -13.74 -15.81 -13.45
CA GLY A 72 -15.20 -15.84 -13.31
C GLY A 72 -15.96 -16.15 -14.61
N SER A 73 -15.28 -16.18 -15.76
CA SER A 73 -15.90 -16.58 -17.04
C SER A 73 -15.99 -18.11 -17.23
N GLU A 74 -15.22 -18.90 -16.49
CA GLU A 74 -15.25 -20.37 -16.55
C GLU A 74 -16.26 -21.00 -15.56
N ILE A 75 -16.52 -20.31 -14.44
CA ILE A 75 -17.53 -20.70 -13.46
C ILE A 75 -18.80 -19.92 -13.76
N GLY A 76 -19.62 -20.47 -14.65
CA GLY A 76 -20.97 -19.96 -14.92
C GLY A 76 -21.71 -19.67 -13.61
N THR A 77 -22.44 -18.57 -13.59
CA THR A 77 -23.32 -18.19 -12.48
C THR A 77 -24.23 -19.36 -12.13
N VAL A 78 -23.90 -20.08 -11.05
CA VAL A 78 -24.86 -20.94 -10.37
C VAL A 78 -25.74 -20.00 -9.55
N THR A 79 -26.72 -19.42 -10.24
CA THR A 79 -27.89 -18.85 -9.58
C THR A 79 -28.79 -20.01 -9.19
N GLU A 80 -28.75 -20.38 -7.91
CA GLU A 80 -29.92 -20.91 -7.19
C GLU A 80 -30.34 -19.87 -6.15
#